data_AF-A0A7R9DT03-F1
#
_entry.id   AF-A0A7R9DT03-F1
#
_cell.length_a   1.000
_cell.length_b   1.000
_cell.length_c   1.000
_cell.angle_alpha   90.00
_cell.angle_beta   90.00
_cell.angle_gamma   90.00
#
_symmetry.space_group_name_H-M   'P 1'
#
loop_
_entity.id
_entity.type
_entity.pdbx_description
1 polymer ?
#
loop_
_entity_poly.entity_id
_entity_poly.type
_entity_poly.pdbx_seq_one_letter_code
_entity_poly.pdbx_strand_id
1 'polypeptide(L)'
;MKTPAIQNDFSYYRRTMTRQRMSSQDGLLLTDTREVTNELANRMSLFYAHATPMLKVLSEATTHFVAENADIPIENTTETLSTMAKVCLRMLEN
;
A
#
# COMPACT_ATOMS: atom_id res chain seq x y z
N MET A 1 0.35 12.52 -2.61
CA MET A 1 -0.80 13.13 -3.32
C MET A 1 -0.45 14.02 -4.53
N LYS A 2 0.78 14.54 -4.70
CA LYS A 2 1.09 15.49 -5.80
C LYS A 2 1.46 14.86 -7.15
N THR A 3 1.45 13.53 -7.25
CA THR A 3 1.94 12.81 -8.43
C THR A 3 0.83 11.95 -9.05
N PRO A 4 -0.13 12.54 -9.77
CA PRO A 4 -1.25 11.81 -10.37
C PRO A 4 -0.80 10.78 -11.43
N ALA A 5 0.39 10.98 -12.02
CA ALA A 5 0.98 10.08 -13.01
C ALA A 5 1.10 8.62 -12.51
N ILE A 6 1.37 8.40 -11.22
CA ILE A 6 1.53 7.04 -10.66
C ILE A 6 0.28 6.17 -10.90
N GLN A 7 -0.91 6.70 -10.63
CA GLN A 7 -2.16 5.96 -10.87
C GLN A 7 -2.45 5.81 -12.36
N ASN A 8 -2.17 6.86 -13.15
CA ASN A 8 -2.42 6.86 -14.59
C ASN A 8 -1.57 5.83 -15.32
N ASP A 9 -0.26 5.83 -15.04
CA ASP A 9 0.72 4.93 -15.65
C ASP A 9 0.40 3.48 -15.28
N PHE A 10 0.08 3.22 -14.01
CA PHE A 10 -0.30 1.89 -13.59
C PHE A 10 -1.62 1.41 -14.21
N SER A 11 -2.61 2.30 -14.34
CA SER A 11 -3.88 2.00 -15.01
C SER A 11 -3.69 1.74 -16.51
N TYR A 12 -2.76 2.46 -17.16
CA TYR A 12 -2.38 2.20 -18.54
C TYR A 12 -1.68 0.85 -18.71
N TYR A 13 -0.69 0.55 -17.85
CA TYR A 13 0.00 -0.73 -17.83
C TYR A 13 -0.99 -1.91 -17.76
N ARG A 14 -1.94 -1.87 -16.79
CA ARG A 14 -2.96 -2.92 -16.63
C ARG A 14 -3.77 -3.12 -17.91
N ARG A 15 -4.30 -2.04 -18.50
CA ARG A 15 -5.09 -2.11 -19.74
C ARG A 15 -4.30 -2.69 -20.90
N THR A 16 -3.01 -2.39 -20.99
CA THR A 16 -2.14 -2.88 -22.06
C THR A 16 -1.80 -4.35 -21.90
N MET A 17 -1.46 -4.80 -20.69
CA MET A 17 -1.20 -6.22 -20.42
C MET A 17 -2.45 -7.08 -20.69
N THR A 18 -3.64 -6.64 -20.26
CA THR A 18 -4.88 -7.38 -20.51
C THR A 18 -5.15 -7.55 -22.00
N ARG A 19 -5.00 -6.49 -22.82
CA ARG A 19 -5.18 -6.59 -24.28
C ARG A 19 -4.14 -7.50 -24.93
N GLN A 20 -2.88 -7.43 -24.51
CA GLN A 20 -1.81 -8.28 -25.06
C GLN A 20 -2.09 -9.77 -24.81
N ARG A 21 -2.57 -10.13 -23.62
CA ARG A 21 -2.97 -11.51 -23.30
C ARG A 21 -4.15 -12.01 -24.14
N MET A 22 -5.09 -11.13 -24.50
CA MET A 22 -6.23 -11.49 -25.37
C MET A 22 -5.85 -11.61 -26.86
N SER A 23 -4.86 -10.84 -27.30
CA SER A 23 -4.40 -10.84 -28.71
C SER A 23 -3.43 -11.97 -29.03
N SER A 24 -2.80 -12.58 -28.02
CA SER A 24 -1.84 -13.67 -28.19
C SER A 24 -2.60 -15.00 -28.26
N GLN A 25 -2.99 -15.42 -29.47
CA GLN A 25 -3.70 -16.69 -29.70
C GLN A 25 -2.78 -17.93 -29.72
N ASP A 26 -1.47 -17.76 -29.61
CA ASP A 26 -0.51 -18.86 -29.45
C ASP A 26 0.23 -18.71 -28.13
N GLY A 27 0.16 -19.75 -27.29
CA GLY A 27 0.63 -19.82 -25.90
C GLY A 27 2.16 -19.79 -25.73
N LEU A 28 2.85 -18.93 -26.46
CA LEU A 28 4.27 -18.63 -26.29
C LEU A 28 4.45 -17.17 -25.84
N LEU A 29 3.69 -16.75 -24.84
CA LEU A 29 4.14 -15.62 -24.04
C LEU A 29 5.20 -16.16 -23.10
N LEU A 30 6.45 -15.80 -23.41
CA LEU A 30 7.56 -15.80 -22.46
C LEU A 30 7.00 -15.31 -21.13
N THR A 31 6.90 -16.20 -20.16
CA THR A 31 6.61 -15.85 -18.77
C THR A 31 7.80 -15.04 -18.28
N ASP A 32 7.84 -13.77 -18.65
CA ASP A 32 8.76 -12.82 -18.08
C ASP A 32 8.42 -12.83 -16.59
N THR A 33 9.34 -13.33 -15.78
CA THR A 33 9.17 -13.48 -14.32
C THR A 33 8.94 -12.13 -13.63
N ARG A 34 9.10 -11.03 -14.39
CA ARG A 34 8.88 -9.65 -14.00
C ARG A 34 7.46 -9.15 -14.27
N GLU A 35 6.60 -9.95 -14.91
CA GLU A 35 5.20 -9.57 -15.16
C GLU A 35 4.38 -9.57 -13.86
N VAL A 36 3.60 -8.52 -13.64
CA VAL A 36 2.72 -8.40 -12.47
C VAL A 36 1.48 -9.29 -12.67
N THR A 37 1.23 -10.18 -11.72
CA THR A 37 0.03 -11.03 -11.74
C THR A 37 -1.25 -10.20 -11.57
N ASN A 38 -2.40 -10.71 -12.04
CA ASN A 38 -3.67 -10.00 -11.87
C ASN A 38 -4.01 -9.75 -10.39
N GLU A 39 -3.69 -10.70 -9.52
CA GLU A 39 -3.92 -10.58 -8.08
C GLU A 39 -3.06 -9.45 -7.48
N LEU A 40 -1.75 -9.44 -7.76
CA LEU A 40 -0.87 -8.38 -7.29
C LEU A 40 -1.30 -7.02 -7.85
N ALA A 41 -1.72 -6.96 -9.13
CA ALA A 41 -2.19 -5.74 -9.75
C ALA A 41 -3.46 -5.17 -9.08
N ASN A 42 -4.36 -6.04 -8.61
CA ASN A 42 -5.54 -5.63 -7.85
C ASN A 42 -5.15 -5.04 -6.49
N ARG A 43 -4.24 -5.69 -5.75
CA ARG A 43 -3.71 -5.17 -4.48
C ARG A 43 -3.01 -3.82 -4.66
N MET A 44 -2.18 -3.69 -5.69
CA MET A 44 -1.50 -2.43 -6.04
C MET A 44 -2.49 -1.32 -6.40
N SER A 45 -3.60 -1.65 -7.08
CA SER A 45 -4.62 -0.66 -7.44
C SER A 45 -5.30 -0.08 -6.20
N LEU A 46 -5.68 -0.93 -5.24
CA LEU A 46 -6.23 -0.48 -3.96
C LEU A 46 -5.21 0.34 -3.16
N PHE A 47 -3.95 -0.11 -3.14
CA PHE A 47 -2.87 0.61 -2.49
C PHE A 47 -2.72 2.05 -3.04
N TYR A 48 -2.58 2.21 -4.36
CA TYR A 48 -2.40 3.52 -4.96
C TYR A 48 -3.66 4.40 -5.01
N ALA A 49 -4.86 3.83 -4.81
CA ALA A 49 -6.09 4.60 -4.71
C ALA A 49 -6.15 5.45 -3.43
N HIS A 50 -5.40 5.08 -2.38
CA HIS A 50 -5.33 5.87 -1.15
C HIS A 50 -4.47 7.14 -1.31
N ALA A 51 -4.90 8.22 -0.66
CA ALA A 51 -4.19 9.50 -0.64
C ALA A 51 -2.76 9.39 -0.05
N THR A 52 -2.61 8.58 1.00
CA THR A 52 -1.36 8.30 1.71
C THR A 52 -1.16 6.78 1.85
N PRO A 53 -0.78 6.07 0.77
CA PRO A 53 -0.75 4.60 0.73
C PRO A 53 0.10 3.97 1.84
N MET A 54 1.31 4.50 2.06
CA MET A 54 2.22 3.99 3.09
C MET A 54 1.69 4.21 4.52
N LEU A 55 1.10 5.37 4.79
CA LEU A 55 0.49 5.65 6.10
C LEU A 55 -0.73 4.76 6.36
N LYS A 56 -1.52 4.46 5.33
CA LYS A 56 -2.65 3.52 5.43
C LYS A 56 -2.16 2.12 5.82
N VAL A 57 -1.10 1.62 5.17
CA VAL A 57 -0.50 0.32 5.52
C VAL A 57 0.07 0.33 6.94
N LEU A 58 0.78 1.37 7.35
CA LEU A 58 1.27 1.48 8.73
C LEU A 58 0.13 1.48 9.75
N SER A 59 -0.94 2.24 9.49
CA SER A 59 -2.12 2.27 10.35
C SER A 59 -2.77 0.89 10.46
N GLU A 60 -2.94 0.17 9.35
CA GLU A 60 -3.50 -1.19 9.36
C GLU A 60 -2.58 -2.17 10.10
N ALA A 61 -1.27 -2.09 9.87
CA ALA A 61 -0.29 -2.91 10.57
C ALA A 61 -0.31 -2.66 12.09
N THR A 62 -0.44 -1.41 12.53
CA THR A 62 -0.60 -1.09 13.96
C THR A 62 -1.90 -1.66 14.53
N THR A 63 -3.01 -1.57 13.80
CA THR A 63 -4.28 -2.20 14.21
C THR A 63 -4.14 -3.73 14.32
N HIS A 64 -3.50 -4.37 13.34
CA HIS A 64 -3.23 -5.81 13.36
C HIS A 64 -2.34 -6.20 14.54
N PHE A 65 -1.27 -5.45 14.81
CA PHE A 65 -0.38 -5.69 15.94
C PHE A 65 -1.13 -5.71 17.28
N VAL A 66 -2.02 -4.74 17.52
CA VAL A 66 -2.82 -4.70 18.75
C VAL A 66 -3.81 -5.87 18.81
N ALA A 67 -4.42 -6.24 17.68
CA ALA A 67 -5.37 -7.35 17.63
C ALA A 67 -4.70 -8.72 17.87
N GLU A 68 -3.47 -8.91 17.39
CA GLU A 68 -2.71 -10.16 17.55
C GLU A 68 -2.11 -10.33 18.96
N ASN A 69 -1.91 -9.22 19.70
CA ASN A 69 -1.30 -9.20 21.03
C ASN A 69 -2.34 -8.76 22.08
N ALA A 70 -3.48 -9.44 22.12
CA ALA A 70 -4.62 -9.07 22.97
C ALA A 70 -4.34 -9.18 24.49
N ASP A 71 -3.28 -9.87 24.89
CA ASP A 71 -2.78 -9.96 26.27
C ASP A 71 -1.97 -8.73 26.71
N ILE A 72 -1.51 -7.92 25.76
CA ILE A 72 -0.78 -6.68 26.02
C ILE A 72 -1.78 -5.52 26.13
N PRO A 73 -1.72 -4.70 27.19
CA PRO A 73 -2.56 -3.51 27.31
C PRO A 73 -2.42 -2.58 26.09
N ILE A 74 -3.55 -2.16 25.52
CA ILE A 74 -3.58 -1.27 24.33
C ILE A 74 -2.91 0.08 24.61
N GLU A 75 -2.94 0.52 25.87
CA GLU A 75 -2.31 1.72 26.38
C GLU A 75 -0.81 1.75 26.06
N ASN A 76 -0.12 0.61 26.11
CA ASN A 76 1.30 0.56 25.79
C ASN A 76 1.59 1.05 24.36
N THR A 77 0.70 0.75 23.41
CA THR A 77 0.84 1.19 22.02
C THR A 77 0.41 2.66 21.89
N THR A 78 -0.74 3.04 22.46
CA THR A 78 -1.30 4.39 22.27
C THR A 78 -0.52 5.46 23.04
N GLU A 79 -0.03 5.17 24.25
CA GLU A 79 0.81 6.07 25.04
C GLU A 79 2.18 6.28 24.40
N THR A 80 2.76 5.23 23.80
CA THR A 80 4.03 5.36 23.06
C THR A 80 3.88 6.34 21.91
N LEU A 81 2.86 6.17 21.06
CA LEU A 81 2.60 7.08 19.93
C LEU A 81 2.26 8.50 20.40
N SER A 82 1.47 8.63 21.47
CA SER A 82 1.11 9.92 22.09
C SER A 82 2.34 10.64 22.63
N THR A 83 3.25 9.92 23.28
CA THR A 83 4.49 10.48 23.83
C THR A 83 5.39 10.99 22.71
N MET A 84 5.58 10.22 21.63
CA MET A 84 6.32 10.66 20.45
C MET A 84 5.72 11.94 19.86
N ALA A 85 4.39 11.99 19.71
CA ALA A 85 3.70 13.17 19.21
C ALA A 85 3.90 14.40 20.11
N LYS A 86 3.80 14.24 21.43
CA LYS A 86 4.02 15.33 22.41
C LYS A 86 5.46 15.84 22.39
N VAL A 87 6.45 14.95 22.26
CA VAL A 87 7.86 15.36 22.12
C VAL A 87 8.05 16.19 20.86
N CYS A 88 7.52 15.75 19.72
CA CYS A 88 7.58 16.52 18.47
C CYS A 88 6.89 17.88 18.60
N LEU A 89 5.69 17.92 19.20
CA LEU A 89 4.96 19.16 19.42
C LEU A 89 5.75 20.14 20.28
N ARG A 90 6.28 19.67 21.42
CA ARG A 90 7.07 20.50 22.33
C ARG A 90 8.32 21.08 21.67
N MET A 91 8.94 20.33 20.75
CA MET A 91 10.10 20.80 19.98
C MET A 91 9.75 21.85 18.93
N LEU A 92 8.50 21.89 18.44
CA LEU A 92 8.02 22.87 17.46
C LEU A 92 7.43 24.13 18.11
N GLU A 93 6.90 24.00 19.34
CA GLU A 93 6.31 25.10 20.11
C GLU A 93 7.32 25.86 20.98
N ASN A 94 8.56 25.39 21.10
CA ASN A 94 9.69 26.10 21.73
C ASN A 94 10.47 26.90 20.68
#